data_AF-A0A9E2B7V9-F1
#
_entry.id   AF-A0A9E2B7V9-F1
#
_cell.length_a   1.000
_cell.length_b   1.000
_cell.length_c   1.000
_cell.angle_alpha   90.00
_cell.angle_beta   90.00
_cell.angle_gamma   90.00
#
_symmetry.space_group_name_H-M   'P 1'
#
loop_
_entity.id
_entity.type
_entity.pdbx_description
1 polymer ?
#
loop_
_entity_poly.entity_id
_entity_poly.type
_entity_poly.pdbx_seq_one_letter_code
_entity_poly.pdbx_strand_id
1 'polypeptide(L)' 'SWTGGSMVTSLQPGSDRELKTGMTFHAHSWFTNTDVVDYFISNTVLLTDDGAENLTHRTPENLIIR' A
#
# COMPACT_ATOMS: atom_id res chain seq x y z
N SER A 1 1.79 2.20 4.22
CA SER A 1 2.62 3.10 5.08
C SER A 1 3.41 4.06 4.20
N TRP A 2 3.76 5.24 4.70
CA TRP A 2 4.59 6.21 3.98
C TRP A 2 6.01 6.21 4.55
N THR A 3 7.02 6.07 3.69
CA THR A 3 8.42 6.32 4.04
C THR A 3 8.85 7.68 3.51
N GLY A 4 8.78 8.70 4.37
CA GLY A 4 9.40 10.00 4.16
C GLY A 4 10.60 10.14 5.09
N GLY A 5 11.82 10.06 4.57
CA GLY A 5 13.05 10.10 5.38
C GLY A 5 13.41 8.77 6.05
N SER A 6 14.06 8.79 7.22
CA SER A 6 14.57 7.60 7.92
C SER A 6 13.54 6.84 8.76
N MET A 7 12.24 7.17 8.65
CA MET A 7 11.20 6.61 9.51
C MET A 7 9.94 6.24 8.73
N VAL A 8 9.34 5.10 9.08
CA VAL A 8 8.03 4.70 8.56
C VAL A 8 6.96 5.45 9.32
N THR A 9 6.28 6.34 8.63
CA THR A 9 5.11 7.06 9.14
C THR A 9 3.84 6.31 8.73
N SER A 10 3.13 5.78 9.72
CA SER A 10 1.97 4.93 9.49
C SER A 10 0.71 5.74 9.11
N LEU A 11 -0.11 5.16 8.24
CA LEU A 11 -1.48 5.59 7.90
C LEU A 11 -2.50 4.63 8.54
N GLN A 12 -2.14 3.98 9.64
CA GLN A 12 -2.97 3.03 10.35
C GLN A 12 -4.29 3.63 10.87
N PRO A 13 -5.25 2.79 11.30
CA PRO A 13 -6.46 3.27 11.97
C PRO A 13 -6.12 4.26 13.10
N GLY A 14 -6.78 5.42 13.11
CA GLY A 14 -6.54 6.52 14.06
C GLY A 14 -5.38 7.45 13.70
N SER A 15 -4.82 7.36 12.48
CA SER A 15 -3.85 8.35 12.01
C SER A 15 -4.54 9.67 11.62
N ASP A 16 -4.13 10.79 12.23
CA ASP A 16 -4.62 12.14 11.88
C ASP A 16 -3.88 12.75 10.67
N ARG A 17 -3.10 11.95 9.93
CA ARG A 17 -2.34 12.46 8.79
C ARG A 17 -3.22 12.67 7.57
N GLU A 18 -3.26 13.90 7.09
CA GLU A 18 -3.81 14.22 5.79
C GLU A 18 -2.87 13.80 4.65
N LEU A 19 -3.41 13.07 3.68
CA LEU A 19 -2.71 12.77 2.43
C LEU A 19 -2.72 14.01 1.53
N LYS A 20 -1.58 14.27 0.87
CA LYS A 20 -1.39 15.42 -0.02
C LYS A 20 -0.86 14.97 -1.37
N THR A 21 -1.23 15.68 -2.44
CA THR A 21 -0.65 15.48 -3.77
C THR A 21 0.87 15.43 -3.71
N GLY A 22 1.48 14.52 -4.47
CA GLY A 22 2.90 14.26 -4.52
C GLY A 22 3.39 13.25 -3.48
N MET A 23 2.57 12.89 -2.49
CA MET A 23 2.91 11.80 -1.57
C MET A 23 2.91 10.46 -2.30
N THR A 24 3.94 9.65 -2.03
CA THR A 24 4.02 8.25 -2.49
C THR A 24 4.00 7.33 -1.30
N PHE A 25 3.10 6.35 -1.23
CA PHE A 25 2.97 5.44 -0.08
C PHE A 25 2.63 4.02 -0.51
N HIS A 26 2.78 3.08 0.41
CA HIS A 26 2.33 1.71 0.24
C HIS A 26 0.86 1.56 0.63
N ALA A 27 0.03 1.11 -0.31
CA ALA A 27 -1.29 0.55 -0.03
C ALA A 27 -1.13 -0.95 0.16
N HIS A 28 -1.33 -1.42 1.40
CA HIS A 28 -1.19 -2.83 1.76
C HIS A 28 -2.54 -3.37 2.23
N SER A 29 -2.90 -4.55 1.73
CA SER A 29 -4.02 -5.34 2.23
C SER A 29 -3.53 -6.75 2.50
N TRP A 30 -3.91 -7.33 3.63
CA TRP A 30 -3.44 -8.65 4.04
C TRP A 30 -4.51 -9.46 4.75
N PHE A 31 -4.41 -10.78 4.62
CA PHE A 31 -4.97 -11.77 5.51
C PHE A 31 -3.81 -12.40 6.26
N THR A 32 -3.79 -12.22 7.58
CA THR A 32 -2.78 -12.79 8.48
C THR A 32 -3.45 -13.62 9.56
N ASN A 33 -2.68 -14.50 10.20
CA ASN A 33 -3.19 -15.45 11.20
C ASN A 33 -4.26 -16.39 10.60
N THR A 34 -4.04 -16.81 9.36
CA THR A 34 -4.86 -17.84 8.75
C THR A 34 -4.34 -19.22 9.18
N ASP A 35 -5.23 -20.22 9.27
CA ASP A 35 -4.84 -21.61 9.59
C ASP A 35 -4.10 -22.32 8.42
N VAL A 36 -3.86 -21.62 7.30
CA VAL A 36 -3.31 -22.20 6.08
C VAL A 36 -2.08 -21.43 5.60
N VAL A 37 -2.27 -20.27 4.95
CA VAL A 37 -1.21 -19.42 4.44
C VAL A 37 -1.66 -17.96 4.46
N ASP A 38 -0.79 -17.10 4.98
CA ASP A 38 -1.01 -15.67 4.93
C ASP A 38 -0.83 -15.15 3.51
N TYR A 39 -1.61 -14.13 3.16
CA TYR A 39 -1.61 -13.52 1.83
C TYR A 39 -1.62 -12.00 1.98
N PHE A 40 -0.82 -11.31 1.17
CA PHE A 40 -0.84 -9.86 1.12
C PHE A 40 -0.63 -9.35 -0.29
N ILE A 41 -1.23 -8.20 -0.58
CA ILE A 41 -0.96 -7.39 -1.76
C ILE A 41 -0.33 -6.08 -1.29
N SER A 42 0.72 -5.67 -2.00
CA SER A 42 1.45 -4.43 -1.73
C SER A 42 1.56 -3.62 -3.01
N ASN A 43 0.86 -2.49 -3.06
CA ASN A 43 1.00 -1.54 -4.16
C ASN A 43 1.75 -0.28 -3.73
N THR A 44 2.65 0.19 -4.58
CA THR A 44 3.18 1.56 -4.46
C THR A 44 2.20 2.51 -5.14
N VAL A 45 1.76 3.53 -4.41
CA VAL A 45 0.74 4.48 -4.85
C VAL A 45 1.30 5.89 -4.82
N LEU A 46 1.10 6.65 -5.91
CA LEU A 46 1.30 8.09 -5.98
C LEU A 46 -0.04 8.80 -5.85
N LEU A 47 -0.16 9.74 -4.91
CA LEU A 47 -1.32 10.63 -4.87
C LEU A 47 -1.09 11.81 -5.81
N THR A 48 -1.94 11.90 -6.83
CA THR A 48 -1.99 12.98 -7.81
C THR A 48 -3.17 13.91 -7.49
N ASP A 49 -3.29 15.02 -8.21
CA ASP A 49 -4.45 15.92 -8.09
C ASP A 49 -5.75 15.26 -8.57
N ASP A 50 -5.66 14.25 -9.44
CA ASP A 50 -6.80 13.51 -9.99
C ASP A 50 -7.14 12.23 -9.20
N GLY A 51 -6.35 11.90 -8.17
CA GLY A 51 -6.53 10.73 -7.33
C GLY A 51 -5.29 9.86 -7.17
N ALA A 52 -5.49 8.60 -6.77
CA ALA A 52 -4.42 7.66 -6.44
C ALA A 52 -4.00 6.81 -7.65
N GLU A 53 -2.75 6.96 -8.11
CA GLU A 53 -2.16 6.17 -9.19
C GLU A 53 -1.39 4.96 -8.63
N ASN A 54 -1.73 3.75 -9.07
CA ASN A 54 -1.02 2.52 -8.71
C ASN A 54 0.23 2.33 -9.60
N LEU A 55 1.43 2.59 -9.06
CA LEU A 55 2.69 2.45 -9.80
C LEU A 55 3.14 1.00 -10.03
N THR A 56 2.50 0.04 -9.35
CA THR A 56 2.79 -1.40 -9.42
C THR A 56 1.79 -2.18 -10.28
N HIS A 57 0.99 -1.50 -11.09
CA HIS A 57 -0.12 -2.06 -11.87
C HIS A 57 0.26 -3.08 -12.97
N ARG A 58 1.55 -3.40 -13.15
CA ARG A 58 2.03 -4.34 -14.19
C ARG A 58 2.15 -5.77 -13.69
N THR A 59 2.25 -5.96 -12.37
CA THR A 59 2.30 -7.30 -11.78
C THR A 59 0.87 -7.78 -11.57
N PRO A 60 0.50 -9.00 -12.02
CA PRO A 60 -0.82 -9.54 -11.74
C PRO A 60 -1.05 -9.67 -10.23
N GLU A 61 -2.24 -9.27 -9.78
CA GLU A 61 -2.67 -9.37 -8.37
C GLU A 61 -3.46 -10.65 -8.09
N ASN A 62 -3.60 -11.52 -9.10
CA ASN A 62 -4.21 -12.83 -8.98
C ASN A 62 -3.18 -13.91 -8.58
N LEU A 63 -3.68 -15.02 -8.05
CA LEU A 63 -2.85 -16.16 -7.71
C LEU A 63 -2.20 -16.76 -8.97
N ILE A 64 -0.86 -16.81 -8.98
CA ILE A 64 -0.08 -17.49 -10.00
C ILE A 64 0.40 -18.82 -9.42
N ILE A 65 -0.04 -19.93 -10.01
CA ILE A 65 0.44 -21.29 -9.69
C ILE A 65 1.48 -21.66 -10.76
N ARG A 66 2.67 -22.12 -10.34
CA ARG A 66 3.77 -22.53 -11.23
C ARG A 66 4.17 -23.97 -10.98
#